data_AF-A0A285CY99-F1
#
_entry.id   AF-A0A285CY99-F1
#
_cell.length_a   1.000
_cell.length_b   1.000
_cell.length_c   1.000
_cell.angle_alpha   90.00
_cell.angle_beta   90.00
_cell.angle_gamma   90.00
#
_symmetry.space_group_name_H-M   'P 1'
#
loop_
_entity.id
_entity.type
_entity.pdbx_description
1 polymer ?
#
loop_
_entity_poly.entity_id
_entity_poly.type
_entity_poly.pdbx_seq_one_letter_code
_entity_poly.pdbx_strand_id
1 'polypeptide(L)'
;MHKANAADELAEVRAAIARLRLREARICATILATPEEAAGGLQFRAEVAERRFRLFDPALLPGSVLSDPRYWRESVSREVRCLPAADTPPMIAPRPRCPLH
;
A
#
# COMPACT_ATOMS: atom_id res chain seq x y z
N MET A 1 17.65 6.29 26.12
CA MET A 1 16.68 5.84 25.09
C MET A 1 15.77 7.01 24.76
N HIS A 2 15.89 7.60 23.57
CA HIS A 2 14.89 8.57 23.12
C HIS A 2 13.57 7.82 23.00
N LYS A 3 12.58 8.23 23.79
CA LYS A 3 11.23 7.71 23.68
C LYS A 3 10.69 8.27 22.36
N ALA A 4 10.83 7.53 21.27
CA ALA A 4 10.24 7.92 19.99
C ALA A 4 8.76 8.20 20.26
N ASN A 5 8.28 9.39 19.88
CA ASN A 5 6.86 9.68 19.98
C ASN A 5 6.11 8.66 19.11
N ALA A 6 4.95 8.18 19.55
CA ALA A 6 4.20 7.13 18.86
C ALA A 6 3.94 7.47 17.37
N ALA A 7 3.84 8.75 17.04
CA ALA A 7 3.72 9.22 15.66
C ALA A 7 4.98 8.93 14.81
N ASP A 8 6.17 9.18 15.36
CA ASP A 8 7.46 8.96 14.68
C ASP A 8 7.74 7.47 14.52
N GLU A 9 7.53 6.69 15.59
CA GLU A 9 7.66 5.23 15.54
C GLU A 9 6.71 4.62 14.50
N LEU A 10 5.45 5.07 14.47
CA LEU A 10 4.47 4.63 13.48
C LEU A 10 4.90 4.99 12.05
N ALA A 11 5.46 6.19 11.84
CA ALA A 11 5.96 6.61 10.55
C ALA A 11 7.14 5.74 10.07
N GLU A 12 8.09 5.44 10.97
CA GLU A 12 9.23 4.56 10.69
C GLU A 12 8.78 3.14 10.34
N VAL A 13 7.86 2.58 11.13
CA VAL A 13 7.29 1.24 10.89
C VAL A 13 6.55 1.20 9.56
N ARG A 14 5.71 2.21 9.25
CA ARG A 14 4.99 2.28 7.96
C ARG A 14 5.96 2.40 6.78
N ALA A 15 7.04 3.16 6.92
CA ALA A 15 8.07 3.24 5.90
C ALA A 15 8.79 1.89 5.69
N ALA A 16 9.08 1.16 6.77
CA ALA A 16 9.65 -0.19 6.68
C ALA A 16 8.68 -1.16 5.99
N ILE A 17 7.41 -1.17 6.37
CA ILE A 17 6.36 -1.98 5.73
C ILE A 17 6.26 -1.64 4.24
N ALA A 18 6.23 -0.36 3.88
CA ALA A 18 6.14 0.07 2.48
C ALA A 18 7.31 -0.44 1.64
N ARG A 19 8.54 -0.38 2.17
CA ARG A 19 9.73 -0.95 1.50
C ARG A 19 9.62 -2.47 1.30
N LEU A 20 9.16 -3.19 2.33
CA LEU A 20 8.97 -4.64 2.25
C LEU A 20 7.86 -5.02 1.26
N ARG A 21 6.72 -4.31 1.28
CA ARG A 21 5.62 -4.50 0.32
C ARG A 21 6.05 -4.24 -1.11
N LEU A 22 6.86 -3.21 -1.35
CA LEU A 22 7.41 -2.95 -2.68
C LEU A 22 8.32 -4.09 -3.15
N ARG A 23 9.16 -4.62 -2.27
CA ARG A 23 10.02 -5.77 -2.57
C ARG A 23 9.21 -7.04 -2.82
N GLU A 24 8.23 -7.33 -1.97
CA GLU A 24 7.29 -8.43 -2.13
C GLU A 24 6.57 -8.36 -3.47
N ALA A 25 5.98 -7.21 -3.81
CA ALA A 25 5.26 -7.00 -5.07
C ALA A 25 6.14 -7.29 -6.30
N ARG A 26 7.43 -6.90 -6.27
CA ARG A 26 8.39 -7.22 -7.34
C ARG A 26 8.62 -8.72 -7.48
N ILE A 27 8.80 -9.43 -6.37
CA ILE A 27 8.99 -10.89 -6.37
C ILE A 27 7.73 -11.60 -6.87
N CYS A 28 6.55 -11.18 -6.38
CA CYS A 28 5.27 -11.73 -6.84
C CYS A 28 5.06 -11.49 -8.34
N ALA A 29 5.40 -10.31 -8.86
CA ALA A 29 5.29 -10.02 -10.29
C ALA A 29 6.18 -10.95 -11.13
N THR A 30 7.40 -11.24 -10.66
CA THR A 30 8.28 -12.24 -11.31
C THR A 30 7.65 -13.63 -11.29
N ILE A 31 7.14 -14.09 -10.15
CA ILE A 31 6.50 -15.41 -10.02
C ILE A 31 5.27 -15.53 -10.93
N LEU A 32 4.46 -14.48 -11.02
CA LEU A 32 3.28 -14.47 -11.88
C LEU A 32 3.63 -14.45 -13.37
N ALA A 33 4.74 -13.82 -13.76
CA ALA A 33 5.20 -13.76 -15.14
C ALA A 33 5.75 -15.10 -15.65
N THR A 34 6.44 -15.87 -14.80
CA THR A 34 7.01 -17.18 -15.15
C THR A 34 6.76 -18.24 -14.06
N PRO A 35 5.51 -18.71 -13.90
CA PRO A 35 5.12 -19.56 -12.77
C PRO A 35 5.86 -20.91 -12.71
N GLU A 36 6.21 -21.51 -13.84
CA GLU A 36 6.87 -22.82 -13.86
C GLU A 36 8.34 -22.76 -13.44
N GLU A 37 9.03 -21.66 -13.75
CA GLU A 37 10.47 -21.49 -13.50
C GLU A 37 10.75 -20.86 -12.13
N ALA A 38 9.88 -19.95 -11.67
CA ALA A 38 10.10 -19.16 -10.45
C ALA A 38 9.41 -19.72 -9.19
N ALA A 39 8.66 -20.82 -9.32
CA ALA A 39 7.89 -21.39 -8.21
C ALA A 39 8.71 -22.23 -7.23
N GLY A 40 9.92 -22.69 -7.57
CA GLY A 40 10.70 -23.62 -6.75
C GLY A 40 11.95 -22.99 -6.14
N GLY A 41 12.04 -22.94 -4.81
CA GLY A 41 13.25 -22.58 -4.08
C GLY A 41 13.77 -23.73 -3.21
N LEU A 42 14.96 -23.55 -2.62
CA LEU A 42 15.61 -24.56 -1.78
C LEU A 42 14.78 -24.97 -0.56
N GLN A 43 14.01 -24.03 0.00
CA GLN A 43 13.23 -24.22 1.23
C GLN A 43 11.73 -23.99 1.07
N PHE A 44 11.30 -23.35 -0.02
CA PHE A 44 9.91 -22.92 -0.22
C PHE A 44 9.50 -23.08 -1.67
N ARG A 45 8.21 -23.35 -1.89
CA ARG A 45 7.58 -23.36 -3.21
C ARG A 45 6.45 -22.31 -3.24
N ALA A 46 6.37 -21.53 -4.31
CA ALA A 46 5.28 -20.60 -4.56
C ALA A 46 4.22 -21.26 -5.46
N GLU A 47 2.94 -21.02 -5.17
CA GLU A 47 1.82 -21.52 -5.97
C GLU A 47 0.93 -20.35 -6.39
N VAL A 48 0.52 -20.33 -7.65
CA VAL A 48 -0.40 -19.32 -8.18
C VAL A 48 -1.81 -19.91 -8.17
N ALA A 49 -2.67 -19.35 -7.33
CA ALA A 49 -4.07 -19.75 -7.25
C ALA A 49 -4.98 -18.64 -7.79
N GLU A 50 -5.82 -18.98 -8.76
CA GLU A 50 -6.90 -18.10 -9.23
C GLU A 50 -8.14 -18.31 -8.35
N ARG A 51 -8.70 -17.20 -7.85
CA ARG A 51 -9.98 -17.21 -7.13
C ARG A 51 -10.95 -16.25 -7.81
N ARG A 52 -12.13 -16.76 -8.17
CA ARG A 52 -13.20 -15.95 -8.75
C ARG A 52 -14.26 -15.68 -7.70
N PHE A 53 -14.64 -14.41 -7.59
CA PHE A 53 -15.68 -13.96 -6.67
C PHE A 53 -16.80 -13.31 -7.46
N ARG A 54 -18.05 -13.54 -7.03
CA ARG A 54 -19.17 -12.71 -7.46
C ARG A 54 -19.22 -11.50 -6.52
N LEU A 55 -19.00 -10.32 -7.08
CA LEU A 55 -19.07 -9.07 -6.34
C LEU A 55 -20.42 -8.42 -6.58
N PHE A 56 -21.02 -7.90 -5.52
CA PHE A 56 -22.17 -7.01 -5.64
C PHE A 56 -21.66 -5.66 -6.18
N ASP A 57 -22.24 -5.20 -7.28
CA ASP A 57 -21.88 -3.91 -7.89
C ASP A 57 -23.02 -2.90 -7.65
N PRO A 58 -22.88 -1.99 -6.67
CA PRO A 58 -23.88 -0.98 -6.39
C PRO A 58 -24.15 -0.04 -7.58
N ALA A 59 -23.21 0.13 -8.51
CA ALA A 59 -23.38 1.00 -9.67
C ALA A 59 -24.40 0.46 -10.67
N LEU A 60 -24.72 -0.83 -10.61
CA LEU A 60 -25.75 -1.48 -11.43
C LEU A 60 -27.16 -1.41 -10.81
N LEU A 61 -27.31 -0.85 -9.61
CA LEU A 61 -28.62 -0.72 -8.97
C LEU A 61 -29.48 0.34 -9.67
N PRO A 62 -30.81 0.18 -9.66
CA PRO A 62 -31.72 1.24 -10.07
C PRO A 62 -31.50 2.51 -9.23
N GLY A 63 -31.63 3.68 -9.87
CA GLY A 63 -31.51 4.97 -9.19
C GLY A 63 -32.50 5.13 -8.03
N SER A 64 -33.65 4.46 -8.07
CA SER A 64 -34.64 4.43 -6.98
C SER A 64 -34.11 3.75 -5.71
N VAL A 65 -33.28 2.72 -5.83
CA VAL A 65 -32.66 2.03 -4.69
C VAL A 65 -31.51 2.87 -4.14
N LEU A 66 -30.70 3.45 -5.03
CA LEU A 66 -29.56 4.30 -4.63
C LEU A 66 -29.99 5.59 -3.93
N SER A 67 -31.17 6.13 -4.22
CA SER A 67 -31.68 7.35 -3.60
C SER A 67 -32.54 7.13 -2.35
N ASP A 68 -32.99 5.89 -2.09
CA ASP A 68 -33.84 5.59 -0.94
C ASP A 68 -33.00 5.42 0.35
N PRO A 69 -33.11 6.35 1.33
CA PRO A 69 -32.29 6.34 2.54
C PRO A 69 -32.43 5.07 3.39
N ARG A 70 -33.52 4.30 3.23
CA ARG A 70 -33.75 3.05 3.98
C ARG A 70 -32.73 1.97 3.65
N TYR A 71 -32.07 2.05 2.50
CA TYR A 71 -30.99 1.14 2.10
C TYR A 71 -29.60 1.65 2.47
N TRP A 72 -29.49 2.81 3.13
CA TRP A 72 -28.23 3.39 3.55
C TRP A 72 -28.04 3.30 5.06
N ARG A 73 -26.77 3.12 5.47
CA ARG A 73 -26.35 3.18 6.87
C ARG A 73 -25.11 4.04 6.98
N GLU A 74 -25.09 4.89 8.01
CA GLU A 74 -23.88 5.63 8.38
C GLU A 74 -22.86 4.68 9.03
N SER A 75 -21.61 4.75 8.55
CA SER A 75 -20.47 4.02 9.09
C SER A 75 -19.32 4.99 9.33
N VAL A 76 -18.80 4.99 10.56
CA VAL A 76 -17.69 5.86 10.94
C VAL A 76 -16.41 5.04 10.97
N SER A 77 -15.48 5.37 10.07
CA SER A 77 -14.11 4.85 10.09
C SER A 77 -13.16 5.91 10.62
N ARG A 78 -12.27 5.52 11.53
CA ARG A 78 -11.19 6.38 12.03
C ARG A 78 -9.88 5.84 11.51
N GLU A 79 -9.16 6.67 10.80
CA GLU A 79 -7.87 6.34 10.21
C GLU A 79 -6.76 7.16 10.87
N VAL A 80 -5.67 6.48 11.25
CA VAL A 80 -4.45 7.16 11.69
C VAL A 80 -3.60 7.50 10.46
N ARG A 81 -3.32 8.78 10.23
CA ARG A 81 -2.47 9.27 9.14
C ARG A 81 -1.17 9.84 9.71
N CYS A 82 -0.04 9.45 9.14
CA CYS A 82 1.26 10.05 9.45
C CYS A 82 1.53 11.14 8.40
N LEU A 83 1.55 12.39 8.82
CA LEU A 83 1.87 13.55 7.97
C LEU A 83 3.19 14.17 8.47
N PRO A 84 4.01 14.78 7.60
CA PRO A 84 5.17 15.53 8.03
C PRO A 84 4.77 16.62 9.03
N ALA A 85 5.55 16.81 10.10
CA ALA A 85 5.40 17.96 10.97
C ALA A 85 5.67 19.24 10.15
N ALA A 86 4.90 20.30 10.40
CA ALA A 86 4.96 21.55 9.64
C ALA A 86 6.36 22.21 9.64
N ASP A 87 7.19 21.89 10.64
CA ASP A 87 8.53 22.48 10.82
C ASP A 87 9.67 21.60 10.31
N THR A 88 9.40 20.50 9.59
CA THR A 88 10.48 19.74 8.94
C THR A 88 11.01 20.52 7.74
N PRO A 89 12.24 21.08 7.76
CA PRO A 89 12.78 21.75 6.59
C PRO A 89 12.87 20.74 5.44
N PRO A 90 12.51 21.13 4.20
CA PRO A 90 12.66 20.23 3.07
C PRO A 90 14.12 19.81 2.99
N MET A 91 14.39 18.50 3.00
CA MET A 91 15.71 17.97 2.69
C MET A 91 16.10 18.48 1.29
N ILE A 92 16.93 19.52 1.25
CA ILE A 92 17.53 20.01 0.02
C ILE A 92 18.49 18.92 -0.44
N ALA A 93 18.11 18.18 -1.49
CA ALA A 93 19.03 17.30 -2.18
C ALA A 93 20.25 18.11 -2.63
N PRO A 94 21.50 17.65 -2.38
CA PRO A 94 22.67 18.37 -2.85
C PRO A 94 22.60 18.49 -4.37
N ARG A 95 22.59 19.73 -4.87
CA ARG A 95 22.61 20.00 -6.31
C ARG A 95 23.86 19.34 -6.90
N PRO A 96 23.77 18.57 -8.00
CA PRO A 96 24.97 18.12 -8.69
C PRO A 96 25.74 19.36 -9.14
N ARG A 97 27.02 19.47 -8.75
CA ARG A 97 27.92 20.47 -9.32
C ARG A 97 28.08 20.12 -10.81
N CYS A 98 27.37 20.82 -11.68
CA CYS A 98 27.76 20.88 -13.09
C CYS A 98 29.15 21.53 -13.17
N PRO A 99 30.16 20.88 -13.80
CA PRO A 99 31.39 21.58 -14.13
C PRO A 99 31.11 22.59 -15.24
N LEU A 100 31.47 23.85 -14.99
CA LEU A 100 31.57 24.88 -16.03
C LEU A 100 32.90 24.66 -16.78
N HIS A 101 32.77 24.44 -18.09
CA HIS A 101 33.76 24.51 -19.20
C HIS A 101 35.22 24.20 -18.89
#